data_AF-A0A0D3C3W1-F1
#
_entry.id   AF-A0A0D3C3W1-F1
#
_cell.length_a   1.000
_cell.length_b   1.000
_cell.length_c   1.000
_cell.angle_alpha   90.00
_cell.angle_beta   90.00
_cell.angle_gamma   90.00
#
_symmetry.space_group_name_H-M   'P 1'
#
loop_
_entity.id
_entity.type
_entity.pdbx_description
1 polymer ?
#
loop_
_entity_poly.entity_id
_entity_poly.type
_entity_poly.pdbx_seq_one_letter_code
_entity_poly.pdbx_strand_id
1 'polypeptide(L)'
;MKTLHISEVVFATDCSQLVKMVSTPTEWPAFTTHMEEFLRCKEYFSTFTVQHIPRAQNTMADKLARGARTKPSSMVYVDSVPPRWLSAQEST
;
A
#
# COMPACT_ATOMS: atom_id res chain seq x y z
N MET A 1 -5.39 -20.79 4.58
CA MET A 1 -5.43 -19.35 4.21
C MET A 1 -6.74 -19.12 3.50
N LYS A 2 -7.56 -18.13 3.91
CA LYS A 2 -8.81 -17.83 3.21
C LYS A 2 -8.45 -17.10 1.91
N THR A 3 -8.74 -17.71 0.77
CA THR A 3 -8.64 -17.04 -0.52
C THR A 3 -9.81 -16.06 -0.63
N LEU A 4 -9.51 -14.76 -0.53
CA LEU A 4 -10.52 -13.74 -0.76
C LEU A 4 -10.72 -13.63 -2.27
N HIS A 5 -11.88 -14.05 -2.77
CA HIS A 5 -12.28 -13.84 -4.17
C HIS A 5 -12.76 -12.39 -4.35
N ILE A 6 -11.80 -11.46 -4.31
CA ILE A 6 -12.06 -10.05 -4.56
C ILE A 6 -11.94 -9.82 -6.06
N SER A 7 -13.08 -9.74 -6.75
CA SER A 7 -13.13 -9.49 -8.19
C SER A 7 -12.90 -8.01 -8.52
N GLU A 8 -13.31 -7.10 -7.65
CA GLU A 8 -13.17 -5.65 -7.81
C GLU A 8 -12.46 -5.05 -6.61
N VAL A 9 -11.41 -4.28 -6.88
CA VAL A 9 -10.60 -3.64 -5.83
C VAL A 9 -10.32 -2.18 -6.16
N VAL A 10 -10.47 -1.34 -5.13
CA VAL A 10 -10.07 0.07 -5.14
C VAL A 10 -8.97 0.25 -4.11
N PHE A 11 -7.75 0.48 -4.59
CA PHE A 11 -6.61 0.85 -3.76
C PHE A 11 -6.59 2.36 -3.56
N ALA A 12 -6.49 2.80 -2.31
CA ALA A 12 -6.35 4.21 -1.97
C ALA A 12 -4.93 4.51 -1.50
N THR A 13 -4.37 5.62 -1.95
CA THR A 13 -3.04 6.10 -1.55
C THR A 13 -3.03 7.62 -1.39
N ASP A 14 -2.24 8.15 -0.47
CA ASP A 14 -1.96 9.58 -0.38
C ASP A 14 -0.73 10.01 -1.20
N CYS A 15 -0.12 9.07 -1.93
CA CYS A 15 0.99 9.35 -2.84
C CYS A 15 0.45 9.62 -4.25
N SER A 16 0.28 10.90 -4.60
CA SER A 16 -0.17 11.30 -5.95
C SER A 16 0.79 10.87 -7.06
N GLN A 17 2.09 10.78 -6.76
CA GLN A 17 3.10 10.28 -7.70
C GLN A 17 2.88 8.79 -8.02
N LEU A 18 2.46 7.98 -7.04
CA LEU A 18 2.16 6.56 -7.27
C LEU A 18 1.02 6.38 -8.27
N VAL A 19 -0.03 7.21 -8.17
CA VAL A 19 -1.13 7.20 -9.15
C VAL A 19 -0.61 7.49 -10.55
N LYS A 20 0.28 8.49 -10.70
CA LYS A 20 0.90 8.84 -11.98
C LYS A 20 1.77 7.72 -12.52
N MET A 21 2.64 7.14 -11.70
CA MET A 21 3.51 6.01 -12.08
C MET A 21 2.69 4.85 -12.62
N VAL A 22 1.56 4.54 -12.00
CA VAL A 22 0.66 3.46 -12.45
C VAL A 22 -0.03 3.81 -13.78
N SER A 23 -0.37 5.08 -14.02
CA SER A 23 -1.02 5.52 -15.26
C SER A 23 -0.06 5.69 -16.45
N THR A 24 1.20 6.07 -16.20
CA THR A 24 2.20 6.37 -17.24
C THR A 24 3.54 5.67 -16.97
N PRO A 25 3.59 4.34 -16.82
CA PRO A 25 4.79 3.62 -16.38
C PRO A 25 6.05 3.89 -17.23
N THR A 26 5.87 4.15 -18.52
CA THR A 26 6.97 4.46 -19.46
C THR A 26 7.68 5.79 -19.17
N GLU A 27 7.05 6.71 -18.44
CA GLU A 27 7.65 7.98 -18.02
C GLU A 27 8.56 7.83 -16.78
N TRP A 28 8.57 6.65 -16.14
CA TRP A 28 9.25 6.39 -14.87
C TRP A 28 10.28 5.25 -15.00
N PRO A 29 11.30 5.37 -15.87
CA PRO A 29 12.20 4.27 -16.20
C PRO A 29 13.00 3.75 -14.99
N ALA A 30 13.26 4.59 -13.98
CA ALA A 30 13.92 4.19 -12.75
C ALA A 30 13.12 3.15 -11.92
N PHE A 31 11.81 3.03 -12.16
CA PHE A 31 10.92 2.13 -11.43
C PHE A 31 10.49 0.91 -12.25
N THR A 32 11.07 0.68 -13.44
CA THR A 32 10.65 -0.38 -14.38
C THR A 32 10.52 -1.76 -13.71
N THR A 33 11.54 -2.20 -12.97
CA THR A 33 11.52 -3.51 -12.28
C THR A 33 10.38 -3.62 -11.26
N HIS A 34 10.10 -2.55 -10.51
CA HIS A 34 8.98 -2.53 -9.56
C HIS A 34 7.62 -2.49 -10.28
N MET A 35 7.54 -1.79 -11.41
CA MET A 35 6.32 -1.73 -12.22
C MET A 35 5.99 -3.08 -12.86
N GLU A 36 6.98 -3.87 -13.27
CA GLU A 36 6.75 -5.23 -13.80
C GLU A 36 6.12 -6.16 -12.75
N GLU A 37 6.60 -6.12 -11.51
CA GLU A 37 6.00 -6.88 -10.40
C GLU A 37 4.58 -6.38 -10.11
N PHE A 38 4.40 -5.06 -10.02
CA PHE A 38 3.08 -4.46 -9.78
C PHE A 38 2.06 -4.82 -10.87
N LEU A 39 2.44 -4.76 -12.15
CA LEU A 39 1.55 -5.09 -13.27
C LEU A 39 1.14 -6.57 -13.24
N ARG A 40 2.06 -7.46 -12.88
CA ARG A 40 1.75 -8.89 -12.65
C ARG A 40 0.76 -9.07 -11.50
N CYS A 41 0.92 -8.33 -10.40
CA CYS A 41 -0.02 -8.37 -9.29
C CYS A 41 -1.42 -7.85 -9.68
N LYS A 42 -1.48 -6.85 -10.56
CA LYS A 42 -2.74 -6.28 -11.05
C LYS A 42 -3.58 -7.32 -11.81
N GLU A 43 -2.96 -8.27 -12.51
CA GLU A 43 -3.66 -9.33 -13.27
C GLU A 43 -4.48 -10.28 -12.38
N TYR A 44 -4.25 -10.32 -11.07
CA TYR A 44 -5.05 -11.12 -10.14
C TYR A 44 -6.46 -10.56 -9.88
N PHE A 45 -6.76 -9.33 -10.32
CA PHE A 45 -8.04 -8.66 -10.09
C PHE A 45 -8.77 -8.42 -11.42
N SER A 46 -10.07 -8.72 -11.46
CA SER A 46 -10.91 -8.46 -12.65
C SER A 46 -11.12 -6.98 -12.87
N THR A 47 -11.22 -6.19 -11.80
CA THR A 47 -11.32 -4.73 -11.84
C THR A 47 -10.39 -4.12 -10.82
N PHE A 48 -9.57 -3.17 -11.26
CA PHE A 48 -8.50 -2.56 -10.48
C PHE A 48 -8.49 -1.04 -10.66
N THR A 49 -8.58 -0.33 -9.53
CA THR A 49 -8.42 1.13 -9.49
C THR A 49 -7.40 1.51 -8.42
N VAL A 50 -6.55 2.50 -8.71
CA VAL A 50 -5.72 3.18 -7.70
C VAL A 50 -6.12 4.65 -7.71
N GLN A 51 -6.52 5.18 -6.55
CA GLN A 51 -6.94 6.57 -6.41
C GLN A 51 -6.15 7.31 -5.34
N HIS A 52 -5.95 8.60 -5.57
CA HIS A 52 -5.39 9.49 -4.59
C HIS A 52 -6.43 9.89 -3.55
N ILE A 53 -6.08 9.83 -2.27
CA ILE A 53 -6.86 10.39 -1.16
C ILE A 53 -6.00 11.38 -0.36
N PRO A 54 -6.58 12.43 0.26
CA PRO A 54 -5.82 13.30 1.16
C PRO A 54 -5.15 12.50 2.28
N ARG A 55 -3.93 12.89 2.68
CA ARG A 55 -3.19 12.23 3.78
C ARG A 55 -3.97 12.18 5.09
N ALA A 56 -4.79 13.18 5.37
CA ALA A 56 -5.70 13.21 6.52
C ALA A 56 -6.78 12.11 6.50
N GLN A 57 -7.02 11.49 5.35
CA GLN A 57 -7.93 10.34 5.20
C GLN A 57 -7.19 9.00 5.15
N ASN A 58 -5.86 9.00 4.97
CA ASN A 58 -5.02 7.81 4.94
C ASN A 58 -4.30 7.53 6.28
N THR A 59 -4.92 7.91 7.41
CA THR A 59 -4.27 7.95 8.73
C THR A 59 -3.77 6.60 9.20
N MET A 60 -4.49 5.51 8.92
CA MET A 60 -4.11 4.16 9.35
C MET A 60 -2.86 3.65 8.63
N ALA A 61 -2.82 3.74 7.30
CA ALA A 61 -1.64 3.36 6.53
C ALA A 61 -0.43 4.21 6.92
N ASP A 62 -0.65 5.49 7.20
CA ASP A 62 0.39 6.39 7.65
C ASP A 62 0.94 6.03 9.05
N LYS A 63 0.05 5.77 10.03
CA LYS A 63 0.45 5.29 11.36
C LYS A 63 1.28 4.00 11.25
N LEU A 64 0.86 3.05 10.40
CA LEU A 64 1.60 1.80 10.14
C LEU A 64 2.99 2.07 9.56
N ALA A 65 3.08 2.89 8.51
CA ALA A 65 4.35 3.21 7.87
C ALA A 65 5.30 3.96 8.81
N ARG A 66 4.79 4.89 9.64
CA ARG A 66 5.57 5.56 10.69
C ARG A 66 6.06 4.59 11.75
N GLY A 67 5.18 3.74 12.27
CA GLY A 67 5.52 2.77 13.31
C GLY A 67 6.53 1.73 12.85
N ALA A 68 6.53 1.34 11.57
CA ALA A 68 7.55 0.47 11.00
C ALA A 68 8.92 1.17 10.91
N ARG A 69 8.96 2.45 10.48
CA ARG A 69 10.22 3.21 10.37
C ARG A 69 10.93 3.45 11.70
N THR A 70 10.21 3.48 12.81
CA THR A 70 10.80 3.69 14.14
C THR A 70 11.36 2.40 14.75
N LYS A 71 11.18 1.24 14.10
CA LYS A 71 11.74 -0.02 14.58
C LYS A 71 13.19 -0.18 14.12
N PRO A 72 14.09 -0.64 15.00
CA PRO A 72 15.51 -0.82 14.67
C PRO A 72 15.78 -2.04 13.78
N SER A 73 14.80 -2.95 13.63
CA SER A 73 14.91 -4.15 12.81
C SER A 73 13.87 -4.16 11.70
N SER A 74 14.24 -4.73 10.55
CA SER A 74 13.26 -5.07 9.51
C SER A 74 12.23 -6.05 10.09
N MET A 75 10.96 -5.74 9.89
CA MET A 75 9.85 -6.57 10.35
C MET A 75 8.85 -6.71 9.22
N VAL A 76 8.51 -7.95 8.89
CA VAL A 76 7.47 -8.27 7.91
C VAL A 76 6.20 -8.60 8.68
N TYR A 77 5.11 -7.91 8.37
CA TYR A 77 3.80 -8.15 8.97
C TYR A 77 2.73 -8.16 7.89
N VAL A 78 1.99 -9.27 7.78
CA VAL A 78 0.89 -9.44 6.82
C VAL A 78 -0.27 -10.06 7.57
N ASP A 79 -1.28 -9.26 7.89
CA ASP A 79 -2.50 -9.71 8.56
C ASP A 79 -3.66 -8.75 8.24
N SER A 80 -4.88 -9.21 8.53
CA SER A 80 -6.13 -8.45 8.46
C SER A 80 -6.38 -7.57 9.68
N VAL A 81 -5.62 -7.76 10.75
CA VAL A 81 -5.71 -6.99 12.00
C VAL A 81 -4.48 -6.09 12.15
N PRO A 82 -4.60 -4.92 12.81
CA PRO A 82 -3.43 -4.11 13.11
C PRO A 82 -2.51 -4.80 14.11
N PRO A 83 -1.19 -4.60 14.01
CA PRO A 83 -0.24 -5.22 14.93
C PRO A 83 -0.30 -4.53 16.30
N ARG A 84 -0.04 -5.30 17.38
CA ARG A 84 -0.13 -4.82 18.78
C ARG A 84 0.75 -3.60 19.10
N TRP A 85 1.85 -3.39 18.38
CA TRP A 85 2.69 -2.21 18.59
C TRP A 85 2.05 -0.91 18.08
N LEU A 86 1.02 -0.99 17.23
CA LEU A 86 0.26 0.18 16.77
C LEU A 86 -0.58 0.79 17.90
N SER A 87 -1.19 -0.06 18.74
CA SER A 87 -1.99 0.39 19.89
C SER A 87 -1.14 0.93 21.05
N ALA A 88 0.15 0.58 21.11
CA ALA A 88 1.05 1.02 22.17
C ALA A 88 1.56 2.47 22.00
N GLN A 89 1.32 3.12 20.85
CA GLN A 89 1.79 4.48 20.55
C GLN A 89 0.76 5.57 20.89
N GLU A 90 -0.42 5.22 21.43
CA GLU A 90 -1.45 6.18 21.89
C GLU A 90 -1.28 6.58 23.36
N SER A 91 -0.18 6.18 24.00
CA SER A 91 0.16 6.53 25.39
C SER A 91 1.38 7.42 25.45
N THR A 92 1.29 8.65 24.92
CA THR A 92 2.13 9.79 25.36
C THR A 92 1.44 11.10 25.08
#